data_AF-A0A8J9URI0-F1
#
_entry.id   AF-A0A8J9URI0-F1
#
_cell.length_a   1.000
_cell.length_b   1.000
_cell.length_c   1.000
_cell.angle_alpha   90.00
_cell.angle_beta   90.00
_cell.angle_gamma   90.00
#
_symmetry.space_group_name_H-M   'P 1'
#
loop_
_entity.id
_entity.type
_entity.pdbx_description
1 polymer ?
#
loop_
_entity_poly.entity_id
_entity_poly.type
_entity_poly.pdbx_seq_one_letter_code
_entity_poly.pdbx_strand_id
1 'polypeptide(L)'
;MKRAFSVFTTLLHDHTPLSASSMANLINDFKEWKLKDPPNYSELPIDANPEYNVPVAVKNAVFSKVPTEPLTGKLHLVCASKEALTDILDIDPKVAESETFIDFVAGKYLPKGGLSVSHRYGGYQFGFWADQLGDGRAHILGEYINSKGESWQPQLKGSGETPYSRFGDGRAVLRSSIREMIASEACHHLGIPTTQAGALVVSDEHKVWRDKTYSGRARQERAAVVLRLAPAWYRLGSFEILYKRNEPDVMRMLADFVIKHYFPDVDSKSDDRYVQWFSEVAHKNLDMVATWQGLGFTHGVLNTDNISVLGLTIDYGPYGFIDHYYEHYVPNSSDDMGRYAFNKQPDIILWNLEKFVEALQPILSESNKQKIKDIIATLRGYVQDKIL
;
A
#
# COMPACT_ATOMS: atom_id res chain seq x y z
N MET A 1 -30.28 3.08 -27.00
CA MET A 1 -29.79 1.95 -26.18
C MET A 1 -28.80 1.12 -26.98
N LYS A 2 -27.52 1.52 -26.96
CA LYS A 2 -26.35 0.74 -27.37
C LYS A 2 -25.20 1.41 -26.63
N ARG A 3 -24.89 0.94 -25.42
CA ARG A 3 -23.62 1.29 -24.76
C ARG A 3 -22.73 0.09 -24.93
N ALA A 4 -21.61 0.36 -25.59
CA ALA A 4 -20.55 -0.57 -25.91
C ALA A 4 -20.19 -1.37 -24.67
N PHE A 5 -19.91 -2.66 -24.88
CA PHE A 5 -18.98 -3.38 -24.03
C PHE A 5 -17.79 -2.45 -23.79
N SER A 6 -17.67 -1.96 -22.56
CA SER A 6 -16.40 -1.47 -22.05
C SER A 6 -15.51 -2.70 -22.00
N VAL A 7 -14.92 -3.03 -23.14
CA VAL A 7 -13.69 -3.79 -23.21
C VAL A 7 -12.82 -3.20 -22.13
N PHE A 8 -12.39 -4.03 -21.19
CA PHE A 8 -11.31 -3.71 -20.30
C PHE A 8 -10.22 -3.05 -21.14
N THR A 9 -10.11 -1.72 -21.05
CA THR A 9 -8.81 -1.08 -21.13
C THR A 9 -8.14 -1.37 -19.79
N THR A 10 -7.90 -2.66 -19.51
CA THR A 10 -6.53 -3.02 -19.22
C THR A 10 -5.74 -2.29 -20.28
N LEU A 11 -5.04 -1.24 -19.87
CA LEU A 11 -3.69 -1.08 -20.37
C LEU A 11 -3.01 -2.43 -20.08
N LEU A 12 -3.29 -3.43 -20.92
CA LEU A 12 -2.25 -4.21 -21.53
C LEU A 12 -1.35 -3.11 -22.06
N HIS A 13 -0.41 -2.67 -21.23
CA HIS A 13 0.90 -2.40 -21.75
C HIS A 13 1.14 -3.64 -22.58
N ASP A 14 1.07 -3.51 -23.91
CA ASP A 14 1.80 -4.41 -24.76
C ASP A 14 3.14 -4.52 -24.05
N HIS A 15 3.46 -5.70 -23.53
CA HIS A 15 4.81 -6.07 -23.15
C HIS A 15 5.60 -6.09 -24.46
N THR A 16 5.75 -4.91 -25.03
CA THR A 16 6.67 -4.60 -26.09
C THR A 16 7.99 -4.72 -25.34
N PRO A 17 8.85 -5.69 -25.66
CA PRO A 17 10.18 -5.70 -25.10
C PRO A 17 10.75 -4.30 -25.34
N LEU A 18 11.27 -3.68 -24.27
CA LEU A 18 11.87 -2.35 -24.28
C LEU A 18 12.56 -2.13 -25.63
N SER A 19 12.02 -1.22 -26.45
CA SER A 19 12.70 -0.85 -27.69
C SER A 19 14.13 -0.45 -27.32
N ALA A 20 15.13 -0.81 -28.11
CA ALA A 20 16.53 -0.58 -27.77
C ALA A 20 16.86 0.90 -27.43
N SER A 21 15.97 1.85 -27.74
CA SER A 21 16.09 3.26 -27.34
C SER A 21 15.70 3.60 -25.90
N SER A 22 14.91 2.78 -25.18
CA SER A 22 14.51 3.05 -23.78
C SER A 22 15.53 2.57 -22.74
N MET A 23 16.39 1.62 -23.10
CA MET A 23 17.52 1.19 -22.26
C MET A 23 18.65 2.24 -22.18
N ALA A 24 18.59 3.30 -22.98
CA ALA A 24 19.70 4.24 -23.17
C ALA A 24 19.92 5.24 -22.01
N ASN A 25 19.00 5.36 -21.04
CA ASN A 25 19.07 6.38 -19.98
C ASN A 25 18.91 5.83 -18.55
N LEU A 26 19.10 4.52 -18.33
CA LEU A 26 19.08 3.97 -16.97
C LEU A 26 20.23 4.54 -16.13
N ILE A 27 19.94 4.82 -14.86
CA ILE A 27 20.88 5.34 -13.87
C ILE A 27 21.85 4.20 -13.49
N ASN A 28 23.14 4.46 -13.70
CA ASN A 28 24.22 3.47 -13.51
C ASN A 28 25.00 3.67 -12.19
N ASP A 29 24.83 4.82 -11.53
CA ASP A 29 25.34 5.10 -10.19
C ASP A 29 24.16 5.54 -9.32
N PHE A 30 23.89 4.77 -8.25
CA PHE A 30 22.77 5.06 -7.36
C PHE A 30 22.84 6.45 -6.71
N LYS A 31 24.03 7.05 -6.59
CA LYS A 31 24.19 8.40 -6.04
C LYS A 31 23.60 9.50 -6.93
N GLU A 32 23.39 9.21 -8.22
CA GLU A 32 22.72 10.11 -9.15
C GLU A 32 21.20 10.03 -9.06
N TRP A 33 20.67 8.93 -8.52
CA TRP A 33 19.25 8.74 -8.27
C TRP A 33 18.77 9.67 -7.15
N LYS A 34 17.73 10.47 -7.43
CA LYS A 34 17.26 11.53 -6.56
C LYS A 34 15.75 11.48 -6.41
N LEU A 35 15.30 11.77 -5.20
CA LEU A 35 13.90 11.96 -4.89
C LEU A 35 13.52 13.41 -5.23
N LYS A 36 12.26 13.60 -5.59
CA LYS A 36 11.65 14.90 -5.78
C LYS A 36 11.67 15.67 -4.47
N ASP A 37 12.03 16.95 -4.56
CA ASP A 37 12.14 17.86 -3.42
C ASP A 37 11.35 19.16 -3.70
N PRO A 38 10.28 19.46 -2.95
CA PRO A 38 9.66 18.60 -1.94
C PRO A 38 8.78 17.50 -2.56
N PRO A 39 8.59 16.34 -1.89
CA PRO A 39 7.63 15.32 -2.33
C PRO A 39 6.19 15.83 -2.18
N ASN A 40 5.23 15.38 -3.01
CA ASN A 40 3.85 15.90 -2.94
C ASN A 40 3.24 15.84 -1.54
N TYR A 41 3.44 14.74 -0.79
CA TYR A 41 2.85 14.56 0.53
C TYR A 41 3.34 15.57 1.59
N SER A 42 4.34 16.40 1.30
CA SER A 42 4.71 17.53 2.17
C SER A 42 3.65 18.63 2.22
N GLU A 43 2.68 18.62 1.29
CA GLU A 43 1.49 19.49 1.34
C GLU A 43 0.55 19.13 2.49
N LEU A 44 0.65 17.89 3.02
CA LEU A 44 -0.21 17.40 4.10
C LEU A 44 0.40 17.69 5.48
N PRO A 45 -0.42 17.73 6.55
CA PRO A 45 0.08 17.90 7.91
C PRO A 45 1.05 16.78 8.32
N ILE A 46 2.29 17.17 8.65
CA ILE A 46 3.35 16.27 9.14
C ILE A 46 3.71 16.66 10.59
N ASP A 47 3.62 15.71 11.50
CA ASP A 47 4.23 15.84 12.83
C ASP A 47 5.76 15.79 12.70
N ALA A 48 6.41 16.93 12.91
CA ALA A 48 7.81 17.13 12.55
C ALA A 48 8.82 16.50 13.53
N ASN A 49 8.44 16.34 14.81
CA ASN A 49 9.33 15.88 15.87
C ASN A 49 8.61 14.88 16.80
N PRO A 50 8.16 13.73 16.28
CA PRO A 50 7.51 12.73 17.09
C PRO A 50 8.53 12.06 18.03
N GLU A 51 8.10 11.73 19.24
CA GLU A 51 8.73 10.61 19.96
C GLU A 51 8.33 9.32 19.23
N TYR A 52 9.31 8.58 18.68
CA TYR A 52 9.04 7.47 17.76
C TYR A 52 9.40 6.08 18.31
N ASN A 53 10.17 6.01 19.40
CA ASN A 53 10.52 4.77 20.10
C ASN A 53 9.54 4.43 21.25
N VAL A 54 8.42 5.16 21.33
CA VAL A 54 7.31 4.91 22.24
C VAL A 54 5.99 5.04 21.47
N PRO A 55 4.94 4.27 21.82
CA PRO A 55 3.63 4.43 21.19
C PRO A 55 3.01 5.78 21.52
N VAL A 56 2.68 6.57 20.48
CA VAL A 56 2.08 7.89 20.65
C VAL A 56 0.72 7.96 19.96
N ALA A 57 -0.29 8.48 20.66
CA ALA A 57 -1.58 8.82 20.06
C ALA A 57 -1.47 10.15 19.29
N VAL A 58 -0.88 10.09 18.09
CA VAL A 58 -0.70 11.24 17.19
C VAL A 58 -2.06 11.86 16.83
N LYS A 59 -2.10 13.18 16.71
CA LYS A 59 -3.31 13.97 16.38
C LYS A 59 -2.99 15.07 15.39
N ASN A 60 -3.99 15.50 14.63
CA ASN A 60 -3.90 16.63 13.68
C ASN A 60 -2.78 16.50 12.64
N ALA A 61 -2.36 15.27 12.34
CA ALA A 61 -1.32 14.96 11.37
C ALA A 61 -1.76 13.77 10.50
N VAL A 62 -1.31 13.74 9.24
CA VAL A 62 -1.41 12.57 8.36
C VAL A 62 -0.16 11.72 8.48
N PHE A 63 0.99 12.35 8.62
CA PHE A 63 2.28 11.67 8.72
C PHE A 63 3.04 12.11 9.96
N SER A 64 3.96 11.26 10.40
CA SER A 64 5.02 11.64 11.33
C SER A 64 6.37 11.57 10.62
N LYS A 65 7.20 12.59 10.76
CA LYS A 65 8.57 12.58 10.26
C LYS A 65 9.41 11.68 11.16
N VAL A 66 9.93 10.59 10.62
CA VAL A 66 10.66 9.57 11.40
C VAL A 66 11.86 9.07 10.61
N PRO A 67 13.07 9.02 11.20
CA PRO A 67 14.22 8.42 10.55
C PRO A 67 14.06 6.90 10.49
N THR A 68 14.66 6.27 9.48
CA THR A 68 14.83 4.82 9.48
C THR A 68 15.81 4.40 10.56
N GLU A 69 15.61 3.20 11.10
CA GLU A 69 16.60 2.51 11.91
C GLU A 69 17.24 1.41 11.05
N PRO A 70 18.47 1.59 10.57
CA PRO A 70 19.00 0.69 9.56
C PRO A 70 19.22 -0.75 10.05
N LEU A 71 19.27 -1.71 9.13
CA LEU A 71 19.81 -3.04 9.46
C LEU A 71 21.30 -2.91 9.83
N THR A 72 21.74 -3.75 10.76
CA THR A 72 23.10 -3.78 11.29
C THR A 72 23.81 -5.05 10.83
N GLY A 73 25.13 -5.12 10.97
CA GLY A 73 25.91 -6.29 10.58
C GLY A 73 26.14 -6.41 9.06
N LYS A 74 26.45 -7.63 8.62
CA LYS A 74 26.70 -7.99 7.22
C LYS A 74 25.38 -8.09 6.47
N LEU A 75 25.23 -7.23 5.46
CA LEU A 75 24.05 -7.14 4.63
C LEU A 75 24.22 -7.93 3.34
N HIS A 76 23.12 -8.54 2.88
CA HIS A 76 23.07 -9.24 1.60
C HIS A 76 21.81 -8.83 0.84
N LEU A 77 21.98 -8.54 -0.45
CA LEU A 77 20.87 -8.52 -1.39
C LEU A 77 20.37 -9.96 -1.56
N VAL A 78 19.11 -10.22 -1.23
CA VAL A 78 18.46 -11.51 -1.46
C VAL A 78 17.99 -11.60 -2.90
N CYS A 79 17.31 -10.55 -3.37
CA CYS A 79 16.84 -10.41 -4.75
C CYS A 79 16.45 -8.96 -5.04
N ALA A 80 16.34 -8.63 -6.33
CA ALA A 80 15.78 -7.39 -6.83
C ALA A 80 14.89 -7.69 -8.06
N SER A 81 13.79 -6.97 -8.20
CA SER A 81 12.91 -7.06 -9.38
C SER A 81 13.52 -6.25 -10.49
N LYS A 82 13.89 -6.92 -11.59
CA LYS A 82 14.50 -6.27 -12.75
C LYS A 82 13.54 -5.23 -13.33
N GLU A 83 12.28 -5.59 -13.53
CA GLU A 83 11.28 -4.69 -14.09
C GLU A 83 10.99 -3.51 -13.16
N ALA A 84 10.89 -3.72 -11.85
CA ALA A 84 10.69 -2.61 -10.92
C ALA A 84 11.89 -1.64 -10.94
N LEU A 85 13.12 -2.15 -11.04
CA LEU A 85 14.30 -1.28 -11.18
C LEU A 85 14.28 -0.48 -12.48
N THR A 86 14.00 -1.12 -13.62
CA THR A 86 14.07 -0.45 -14.92
C THR A 86 12.86 0.44 -15.20
N ASP A 87 11.66 -0.03 -14.88
CA ASP A 87 10.41 0.55 -15.40
C ASP A 87 9.78 1.55 -14.42
N ILE A 88 10.11 1.44 -13.12
CA ILE A 88 9.66 2.35 -12.07
C ILE A 88 10.78 3.27 -11.59
N LEU A 89 11.98 2.73 -11.33
CA LEU A 89 13.06 3.50 -10.70
C LEU A 89 14.08 4.06 -11.70
N ASP A 90 13.99 3.69 -12.98
CA ASP A 90 14.96 3.99 -14.03
C ASP A 90 16.41 3.64 -13.63
N ILE A 91 16.61 2.54 -12.90
CA ILE A 91 17.91 2.07 -12.41
C ILE A 91 18.38 0.88 -13.25
N ASP A 92 19.66 0.89 -13.66
CA ASP A 92 20.28 -0.29 -14.28
C ASP A 92 20.33 -1.43 -13.25
N PRO A 93 19.80 -2.63 -13.57
CA PRO A 93 19.75 -3.75 -12.63
C PRO A 93 21.08 -4.10 -11.95
N LYS A 94 22.23 -3.83 -12.59
CA LYS A 94 23.55 -4.08 -11.98
C LYS A 94 23.81 -3.20 -10.75
N VAL A 95 23.15 -2.06 -10.64
CA VAL A 95 23.26 -1.14 -9.49
C VAL A 95 22.72 -1.78 -8.21
N ALA A 96 21.83 -2.76 -8.32
CA ALA A 96 21.27 -3.47 -7.17
C ALA A 96 22.34 -4.12 -6.28
N GLU A 97 23.45 -4.54 -6.88
CA GLU A 97 24.58 -5.18 -6.17
C GLU A 97 25.55 -4.16 -5.57
N SER A 98 25.37 -2.86 -5.83
CA SER A 98 26.23 -1.82 -5.25
C SER A 98 25.98 -1.66 -3.76
N GLU A 99 27.04 -1.36 -3.01
CA GLU A 99 26.96 -1.10 -1.56
C GLU A 99 25.99 0.04 -1.25
N THR A 100 25.96 1.10 -2.07
CA THR A 100 25.06 2.25 -1.85
C THR A 100 23.59 1.88 -2.03
N PHE A 101 23.25 1.02 -3.00
CA PHE A 101 21.86 0.54 -3.16
C PHE A 101 21.46 -0.40 -2.02
N ILE A 102 22.34 -1.31 -1.61
CA ILE A 102 22.09 -2.19 -0.47
C ILE A 102 21.89 -1.38 0.82
N ASP A 103 22.73 -0.36 1.04
CA ASP A 103 22.61 0.54 2.19
C ASP A 103 21.33 1.40 2.12
N PHE A 104 20.86 1.79 0.93
CA PHE A 104 19.56 2.42 0.74
C PHE A 104 18.42 1.51 1.19
N VAL A 105 18.36 0.28 0.65
CA VAL A 105 17.29 -0.67 0.99
C VAL A 105 17.36 -1.08 2.46
N ALA A 106 18.55 -1.16 3.05
CA ALA A 106 18.75 -1.42 4.47
C ALA A 106 18.39 -0.23 5.37
N GLY A 107 18.01 0.92 4.81
CA GLY A 107 17.62 2.13 5.54
C GLY A 107 18.78 2.98 6.06
N LYS A 108 20.03 2.75 5.62
CA LYS A 108 21.22 3.51 6.03
C LYS A 108 21.43 4.79 5.21
N TYR A 109 21.02 4.76 3.95
CA TYR A 109 21.22 5.87 3.02
C TYR A 109 19.88 6.44 2.58
N LEU A 110 19.68 7.74 2.77
CA LEU A 110 18.53 8.47 2.24
C LEU A 110 19.00 9.33 1.05
N PRO A 111 18.51 9.07 -0.18
CA PRO A 111 18.89 9.84 -1.35
C PRO A 111 18.53 11.31 -1.22
N LYS A 112 19.22 12.17 -1.98
CA LYS A 112 18.94 13.61 -2.00
C LYS A 112 17.47 13.86 -2.36
N GLY A 113 16.83 14.78 -1.64
CA GLY A 113 15.40 15.10 -1.75
C GLY A 113 14.50 14.23 -0.87
N GLY A 114 15.05 13.24 -0.16
CA GLY A 114 14.27 12.37 0.72
C GLY A 114 13.67 13.08 1.94
N LEU A 115 12.43 12.71 2.26
CA LEU A 115 11.70 13.13 3.45
C LEU A 115 11.04 11.88 4.06
N SER A 116 11.77 11.21 4.95
CA SER A 116 11.29 9.97 5.58
C SER A 116 10.11 10.25 6.53
N VAL A 117 8.99 9.57 6.27
CA VAL A 117 7.75 9.68 7.07
C VAL A 117 7.09 8.32 7.28
N SER A 118 6.28 8.20 8.32
CA SER A 118 5.37 7.08 8.56
C SER A 118 3.92 7.57 8.57
N HIS A 119 3.03 6.84 7.91
CA HIS A 119 1.63 7.21 7.75
C HIS A 119 0.81 6.87 9.00
N ARG A 120 0.06 7.83 9.52
CA ARG A 120 -0.99 7.61 10.52
C ARG A 120 -2.27 7.13 9.86
N TYR A 121 -2.81 6.03 10.35
CA TYR A 121 -4.15 5.56 9.98
C TYR A 121 -4.76 4.78 11.15
N GLY A 122 -6.04 4.47 11.04
CA GLY A 122 -6.75 3.55 11.92
C GLY A 122 -7.35 2.45 11.07
N GLY A 123 -8.23 1.63 11.65
CA GLY A 123 -8.90 0.61 10.87
C GLY A 123 -9.86 -0.23 11.67
N TYR A 124 -10.80 -0.85 10.96
CA TYR A 124 -11.62 -1.94 11.46
C TYR A 124 -10.91 -3.26 11.20
N GLN A 125 -10.40 -3.88 12.27
CA GLN A 125 -9.76 -5.18 12.23
C GLN A 125 -10.78 -6.26 12.59
N PHE A 126 -11.00 -7.20 11.66
CA PHE A 126 -12.03 -8.24 11.78
C PHE A 126 -13.44 -7.70 12.09
N GLY A 127 -13.75 -6.50 11.61
CA GLY A 127 -15.03 -5.82 11.83
C GLY A 127 -15.11 -4.95 13.08
N PHE A 128 -14.06 -4.92 13.91
CA PHE A 128 -14.00 -4.11 15.13
C PHE A 128 -13.02 -2.95 14.99
N TRP A 129 -13.38 -1.78 15.49
CA TRP A 129 -12.50 -0.61 15.48
C TRP A 129 -11.25 -0.86 16.34
N ALA A 130 -10.07 -0.75 15.75
CA ALA A 130 -8.78 -1.06 16.39
C ALA A 130 -8.03 0.17 16.91
N ASP A 131 -8.70 1.33 16.95
CA ASP A 131 -8.09 2.63 17.25
C ASP A 131 -6.92 2.97 16.30
N GLN A 132 -5.96 3.76 16.76
CA GLN A 132 -4.84 4.21 15.97
C GLN A 132 -3.90 3.05 15.66
N LEU A 133 -3.70 2.84 14.36
CA LEU A 133 -2.70 1.98 13.78
C LEU A 133 -1.59 2.88 13.24
N GLY A 134 -1.26 2.75 11.95
CA GLY A 134 -0.19 3.48 11.29
C GLY A 134 0.90 2.56 10.80
N ASP A 135 1.83 3.13 10.03
CA ASP A 135 3.01 2.45 9.51
C ASP A 135 3.97 2.10 10.66
N GLY A 136 3.65 1.06 11.43
CA GLY A 136 4.38 0.65 12.64
C GLY A 136 5.72 -0.03 12.40
N ARG A 137 6.10 -0.22 11.13
CA ARG A 137 7.38 -0.79 10.71
C ARG A 137 7.73 -0.40 9.27
N ALA A 138 7.17 0.71 8.80
CA ALA A 138 7.29 1.13 7.40
C ALA A 138 7.59 2.63 7.30
N HIS A 139 8.42 2.99 6.33
CA HIS A 139 8.90 4.35 6.13
C HIS A 139 8.80 4.72 4.66
N ILE A 140 7.97 5.70 4.32
CA ILE A 140 7.94 6.32 3.01
C ILE A 140 9.13 7.27 2.94
N LEU A 141 10.03 7.07 1.97
CA LEU A 141 11.32 7.78 1.95
C LEU A 141 11.26 9.12 1.19
N GLY A 142 10.29 9.27 0.30
CA GLY A 142 10.23 10.35 -0.66
C GLY A 142 9.22 10.07 -1.75
N GLU A 143 9.32 10.86 -2.81
CA GLU A 143 8.60 10.66 -4.06
C GLU A 143 9.61 10.67 -5.20
N TYR A 144 9.57 9.68 -6.08
CA TYR A 144 10.38 9.58 -7.28
C TYR A 144 9.50 9.87 -8.50
N ILE A 145 10.00 10.72 -9.41
CA ILE A 145 9.36 10.93 -10.72
C ILE A 145 10.21 10.20 -11.75
N ASN A 146 9.65 9.16 -12.35
CA ASN A 146 10.37 8.36 -13.33
C ASN A 146 10.42 9.06 -14.70
N SER A 147 11.15 8.46 -15.64
CA SER A 147 11.35 8.95 -17.01
C SER A 147 10.05 9.05 -17.82
N LYS A 148 8.99 8.35 -17.39
CA LYS A 148 7.62 8.42 -17.96
C LYS A 148 6.79 9.56 -17.37
N GLY A 149 7.31 10.27 -16.37
CA GLY A 149 6.58 11.32 -15.64
C GLY A 149 5.63 10.78 -14.57
N GLU A 150 5.72 9.49 -14.24
CA GLU A 150 4.90 8.86 -13.20
C GLU A 150 5.51 9.08 -11.82
N SER A 151 4.64 9.24 -10.82
CA SER A 151 5.04 9.48 -9.43
C SER A 151 4.98 8.20 -8.61
N TRP A 152 6.08 7.87 -7.92
CA TRP A 152 6.21 6.65 -7.13
C TRP A 152 6.78 6.95 -5.73
N GLN A 153 6.17 6.37 -4.70
CA GLN A 153 6.59 6.49 -3.31
C GLN A 153 7.33 5.22 -2.86
N PRO A 154 8.69 5.23 -2.85
CA PRO A 154 9.45 4.14 -2.26
C PRO A 154 9.21 4.07 -0.75
N GLN A 155 8.88 2.86 -0.27
CA GLN A 155 8.65 2.58 1.13
C GLN A 155 9.52 1.40 1.58
N LEU A 156 10.24 1.56 2.69
CA LEU A 156 10.96 0.45 3.32
C LEU A 156 10.10 -0.17 4.40
N LYS A 157 9.88 -1.49 4.35
CA LYS A 157 9.15 -2.25 5.38
C LYS A 157 10.11 -3.16 6.14
N GLY A 158 10.16 -2.98 7.46
CA GLY A 158 11.12 -3.59 8.39
C GLY A 158 12.27 -2.66 8.81
N SER A 159 12.20 -1.39 8.45
CA SER A 159 13.29 -0.41 8.61
C SER A 159 13.23 0.40 9.91
N GLY A 160 12.64 -0.14 10.99
CA GLY A 160 12.70 0.46 12.33
C GLY A 160 11.36 0.74 12.98
N GLU A 161 11.43 1.12 14.25
CA GLU A 161 10.28 1.58 15.02
C GLU A 161 9.78 2.95 14.54
N THR A 162 8.50 3.20 14.77
CA THR A 162 7.81 4.45 14.50
C THR A 162 6.83 4.73 15.65
N PRO A 163 6.22 5.94 15.74
CA PRO A 163 5.19 6.21 16.75
C PRO A 163 3.98 5.26 16.69
N TYR A 164 3.88 4.49 15.60
CA TYR A 164 2.81 3.56 15.27
C TYR A 164 3.17 2.09 15.53
N SER A 165 4.39 1.80 16.02
CA SER A 165 4.86 0.42 16.25
C SER A 165 4.06 -0.34 17.31
N ARG A 166 3.34 0.37 18.18
CA ARG A 166 2.58 -0.19 19.30
C ARG A 166 3.49 -1.09 20.15
N PHE A 167 3.29 -2.41 20.10
CA PHE A 167 4.09 -3.38 20.85
C PHE A 167 5.10 -4.14 19.97
N GLY A 168 5.18 -3.77 18.68
CA GLY A 168 6.11 -4.37 17.73
C GLY A 168 7.47 -3.66 17.73
N ASP A 169 8.49 -4.38 17.29
CA ASP A 169 9.89 -3.92 17.26
C ASP A 169 10.28 -3.16 15.98
N GLY A 170 9.31 -2.77 15.15
CA GLY A 170 9.60 -2.09 13.89
C GLY A 170 10.26 -2.95 12.80
N ARG A 171 10.43 -4.26 13.00
CA ARG A 171 11.16 -5.15 12.07
C ARG A 171 10.27 -6.10 11.28
N ALA A 172 10.77 -6.48 10.10
CA ALA A 172 10.29 -7.59 9.31
C ALA A 172 11.34 -8.71 9.30
N VAL A 173 10.89 -9.95 9.08
CA VAL A 173 11.77 -11.11 9.01
C VAL A 173 11.87 -11.63 7.59
N LEU A 174 12.98 -12.30 7.27
CA LEU A 174 13.26 -12.78 5.92
C LEU A 174 12.08 -13.54 5.29
N ARG A 175 11.44 -14.46 6.00
CA ARG A 175 10.31 -15.24 5.45
C ARG A 175 9.11 -14.39 5.02
N SER A 176 8.76 -13.35 5.79
CA SER A 176 7.62 -12.49 5.45
C SER A 176 7.98 -11.58 4.29
N SER A 177 9.22 -11.09 4.27
CA SER A 177 9.69 -10.22 3.20
C SER A 177 9.85 -10.96 1.87
N ILE A 178 10.29 -12.23 1.87
CA ILE A 178 10.29 -13.08 0.67
C ILE A 178 8.87 -13.27 0.15
N ARG A 179 7.91 -13.59 1.03
CA ARG A 179 6.50 -13.79 0.63
C ARG A 179 5.90 -12.54 0.00
N GLU A 180 6.18 -11.36 0.55
CA GLU A 180 5.70 -10.09 0.02
C GLU A 180 6.37 -9.73 -1.32
N MET A 181 7.69 -9.93 -1.45
CA MET A 181 8.41 -9.76 -2.71
C MET A 181 7.82 -10.63 -3.82
N ILE A 182 7.62 -11.93 -3.56
CA ILE A 182 7.09 -12.86 -4.57
C ILE A 182 5.65 -12.51 -4.94
N ALA A 183 4.80 -12.24 -3.93
CA ALA A 183 3.38 -11.99 -4.18
C ALA A 183 3.14 -10.70 -4.96
N SER A 184 3.81 -9.62 -4.58
CA SER A 184 3.67 -8.32 -5.25
C SER A 184 4.01 -8.42 -6.73
N GLU A 185 5.17 -9.00 -7.06
CA GLU A 185 5.58 -9.14 -8.45
C GLU A 185 4.73 -10.19 -9.21
N ALA A 186 4.34 -11.29 -8.57
CA ALA A 186 3.43 -12.25 -9.19
C ALA A 186 2.07 -11.63 -9.51
N CYS A 187 1.48 -10.88 -8.56
CA CYS A 187 0.24 -10.16 -8.78
C CYS A 187 0.38 -9.15 -9.94
N HIS A 188 1.48 -8.40 -10.00
CA HIS A 188 1.75 -7.46 -11.09
C HIS A 188 1.76 -8.16 -12.45
N HIS A 189 2.54 -9.24 -12.58
CA HIS A 189 2.64 -10.03 -13.82
C HIS A 189 1.36 -10.80 -14.19
N LEU A 190 0.49 -11.05 -13.21
CA LEU A 190 -0.85 -11.62 -13.43
C LEU A 190 -1.90 -10.57 -13.80
N GLY A 191 -1.54 -9.28 -13.85
CA GLY A 191 -2.46 -8.18 -14.13
C GLY A 191 -3.36 -7.79 -12.96
N ILE A 192 -3.07 -8.25 -11.73
CA ILE A 192 -3.73 -7.79 -10.52
C ILE A 192 -3.15 -6.40 -10.16
N PRO A 193 -3.98 -5.35 -10.01
CA PRO A 193 -3.52 -4.06 -9.48
C PRO A 193 -2.88 -4.25 -8.11
N THR A 194 -1.62 -3.84 -7.95
CA THR A 194 -0.83 -4.15 -6.74
C THR A 194 0.27 -3.12 -6.49
N THR A 195 0.74 -3.03 -5.24
CA THR A 195 2.10 -2.52 -4.96
C THR A 195 3.15 -3.45 -5.54
N GLN A 196 4.29 -2.92 -5.99
CA GLN A 196 5.43 -3.70 -6.46
C GLN A 196 6.54 -3.76 -5.42
N ALA A 197 7.48 -4.69 -5.56
CA ALA A 197 8.65 -4.82 -4.70
C ALA A 197 9.94 -4.71 -5.51
N GLY A 198 10.74 -3.68 -5.20
CA GLY A 198 11.97 -3.38 -5.93
C GLY A 198 13.14 -4.27 -5.50
N ALA A 199 13.30 -4.50 -4.21
CA ALA A 199 14.44 -5.26 -3.67
C ALA A 199 14.20 -5.77 -2.25
N LEU A 200 14.99 -6.78 -1.87
CA LEU A 200 14.99 -7.37 -0.54
C LEU A 200 16.42 -7.50 -0.01
N VAL A 201 16.70 -6.87 1.14
CA VAL A 201 17.98 -7.00 1.86
C VAL A 201 17.76 -7.69 3.19
N VAL A 202 18.72 -8.54 3.57
CA VAL A 202 18.75 -9.27 4.85
C VAL A 202 20.06 -9.02 5.59
N SER A 203 20.01 -9.05 6.92
CA SER A 203 21.19 -9.07 7.77
C SER A 203 21.43 -10.47 8.36
N ASP A 204 22.69 -10.90 8.43
CA ASP A 204 23.06 -12.17 9.08
C ASP A 204 23.02 -12.10 10.61
N GLU A 205 23.40 -10.95 11.18
CA GLU A 205 23.55 -10.77 12.64
C GLU A 205 22.37 -10.09 13.31
N HIS A 206 21.64 -9.21 12.61
CA HIS A 206 20.47 -8.54 13.17
C HIS A 206 19.30 -9.54 13.23
N LYS A 207 19.03 -10.05 14.43
CA LYS A 207 17.98 -11.04 14.68
C LYS A 207 16.86 -10.46 15.53
N VAL A 208 15.64 -10.88 15.24
CA VAL A 208 14.43 -10.50 15.99
C VAL A 208 13.62 -11.71 16.41
N TRP A 209 12.92 -11.60 17.53
CA TRP A 209 12.09 -12.68 18.05
C TRP A 209 10.75 -12.73 17.34
N ARG A 210 10.38 -13.90 16.82
CA ARG A 210 9.05 -14.14 16.23
C ARG A 210 8.51 -15.47 16.68
N ASP A 211 7.21 -15.52 16.90
CA ASP A 211 6.46 -16.75 17.02
C ASP A 211 5.62 -16.95 15.76
N LYS A 212 6.13 -17.73 14.82
CA LYS A 212 5.49 -17.94 13.51
C LYS A 212 4.10 -18.57 13.64
N THR A 213 3.89 -19.41 14.65
CA THR A 213 2.68 -20.23 14.82
C THR A 213 1.84 -19.80 16.02
N TYR A 214 2.15 -18.65 16.62
CA TYR A 214 1.46 -18.14 17.82
C TYR A 214 1.37 -19.18 18.94
N SER A 215 2.42 -20.00 19.09
CA SER A 215 2.46 -21.17 19.98
C SER A 215 3.04 -20.90 21.37
N GLY A 216 3.43 -19.65 21.65
CA GLY A 216 4.26 -19.25 22.78
C GLY A 216 5.75 -19.61 22.63
N ARG A 217 6.19 -20.07 21.46
CA ARG A 217 7.57 -20.58 21.21
C ARG A 217 8.32 -19.69 20.23
N ALA A 218 8.62 -18.47 20.67
CA ALA A 218 9.38 -17.53 19.87
C ALA A 218 10.80 -18.05 19.54
N ARG A 219 11.28 -17.74 18.34
CA ARG A 219 12.66 -18.01 17.89
C ARG A 219 13.25 -16.76 17.27
N GLN A 220 14.57 -16.68 17.27
CA GLN A 220 15.28 -15.65 16.54
C GLN A 220 15.23 -15.94 15.04
N GLU A 221 14.73 -14.97 14.27
CA GLU A 221 14.76 -14.95 12.82
C GLU A 221 15.61 -13.76 12.35
N ARG A 222 16.24 -13.88 11.17
CA ARG A 222 17.00 -12.77 10.58
C ARG A 222 16.06 -11.63 10.18
N ALA A 223 16.43 -10.41 10.57
CA ALA A 223 15.76 -9.19 10.15
C ALA A 223 16.04 -8.91 8.67
N ALA A 224 15.01 -8.47 7.96
CA ALA A 224 15.08 -8.12 6.55
C ALA A 224 14.25 -6.88 6.26
N VAL A 225 14.61 -6.16 5.20
CA VAL A 225 13.87 -4.99 4.71
C VAL A 225 13.51 -5.23 3.26
N VAL A 226 12.23 -5.01 2.93
CA VAL A 226 11.74 -5.01 1.55
C VAL A 226 11.49 -3.57 1.11
N LEU A 227 12.02 -3.20 -0.06
CA LEU A 227 11.69 -1.98 -0.76
C LEU A 227 10.39 -2.20 -1.53
N ARG A 228 9.34 -1.50 -1.11
CA ARG A 228 8.02 -1.51 -1.75
C ARG A 228 7.83 -0.23 -2.57
N LEU A 229 7.06 -0.34 -3.63
CA LEU A 229 6.80 0.74 -4.58
C LEU A 229 5.30 0.84 -4.84
N ALA A 230 4.76 2.05 -4.73
CA ALA A 230 3.37 2.36 -5.06
C ALA A 230 3.27 3.82 -5.51
N PRO A 231 2.26 4.19 -6.30
CA PRO A 231 1.98 5.60 -6.55
C PRO A 231 1.69 6.37 -5.25
N ALA A 232 0.94 5.75 -4.33
CA ALA A 232 0.71 6.24 -2.98
C ALA A 232 0.25 5.14 -2.01
N TRP A 233 0.35 5.43 -0.70
CA TRP A 233 0.06 4.50 0.40
C TRP A 233 -1.24 4.82 1.17
N TYR A 234 -2.20 5.50 0.53
CA TYR A 234 -3.47 5.89 1.17
C TYR A 234 -4.46 4.74 1.26
N ARG A 235 -5.06 4.59 2.44
CA ARG A 235 -5.98 3.49 2.80
C ARG A 235 -7.34 4.05 3.16
N LEU A 236 -8.38 3.21 3.15
CA LEU A 236 -9.68 3.62 3.72
C LEU A 236 -9.50 4.04 5.20
N GLY A 237 -8.71 3.27 5.94
CA GLY A 237 -8.31 3.56 7.32
C GLY A 237 -7.61 4.91 7.55
N SER A 238 -7.03 5.53 6.52
CA SER A 238 -6.45 6.87 6.59
C SER A 238 -7.50 7.95 6.87
N PHE A 239 -8.75 7.74 6.43
CA PHE A 239 -9.86 8.66 6.66
C PHE A 239 -10.62 8.29 7.93
N GLU A 240 -10.73 7.00 8.23
CA GLU A 240 -11.42 6.51 9.44
C GLU A 240 -10.79 7.04 10.72
N ILE A 241 -9.46 7.15 10.81
CA ILE A 241 -8.81 7.74 11.99
C ILE A 241 -9.19 9.20 12.19
N LEU A 242 -9.25 9.97 11.09
CA LEU A 242 -9.58 11.40 11.13
C LEU A 242 -11.04 11.59 11.56
N TYR A 243 -11.93 10.71 11.09
CA TYR A 243 -13.31 10.66 11.56
C TYR A 243 -13.40 10.36 13.06
N LYS A 244 -12.71 9.31 13.52
CA LYS A 244 -12.74 8.86 14.93
C LYS A 244 -12.07 9.83 15.89
N ARG A 245 -11.20 10.71 15.39
CA ARG A 245 -10.53 11.76 16.15
C ARG A 245 -11.19 13.13 16.01
N ASN A 246 -12.29 13.22 15.25
CA ASN A 246 -13.02 14.46 15.00
C ASN A 246 -12.13 15.54 14.36
N GLU A 247 -11.39 15.16 13.31
CA GLU A 247 -10.43 16.00 12.57
C GLU A 247 -10.91 16.29 11.12
N PRO A 248 -12.07 16.94 10.91
CA PRO A 248 -12.66 17.12 9.58
C PRO A 248 -11.84 18.01 8.64
N ASP A 249 -11.08 18.97 9.16
CA ASP A 249 -10.23 19.85 8.35
C ASP A 249 -9.05 19.09 7.74
N VAL A 250 -8.38 18.26 8.55
CA VAL A 250 -7.31 17.36 8.08
C VAL A 250 -7.88 16.35 7.07
N MET A 251 -9.09 15.84 7.32
CA MET A 251 -9.77 14.95 6.39
C MET A 251 -10.03 15.60 5.03
N ARG A 252 -10.49 16.87 5.03
CA ARG A 252 -10.70 17.63 3.79
C ARG A 252 -9.40 17.85 3.05
N MET A 253 -8.34 18.26 3.75
CA MET A 253 -7.00 18.41 3.16
C MET A 253 -6.53 17.11 2.52
N LEU A 254 -6.67 15.97 3.22
CA LEU A 254 -6.27 14.67 2.71
C LEU A 254 -7.10 14.26 1.49
N ALA A 255 -8.43 14.41 1.53
CA ALA A 255 -9.30 14.04 0.42
C ALA A 255 -9.01 14.89 -0.83
N ASP A 256 -8.92 16.21 -0.68
CA ASP A 256 -8.65 17.12 -1.79
C ASP A 256 -7.24 16.88 -2.37
N PHE A 257 -6.24 16.61 -1.53
CA PHE A 257 -4.90 16.22 -1.96
C PHE A 257 -4.92 14.91 -2.75
N VAL A 258 -5.59 13.87 -2.23
CA VAL A 258 -5.65 12.57 -2.91
C VAL A 258 -6.32 12.69 -4.28
N ILE A 259 -7.42 13.45 -4.36
CA ILE A 259 -8.12 13.73 -5.63
C ILE A 259 -7.18 14.43 -6.62
N LYS A 260 -6.56 15.53 -6.19
CA LYS A 260 -5.67 16.35 -7.03
C LYS A 260 -4.52 15.54 -7.63
N HIS A 261 -3.89 14.66 -6.84
CA HIS A 261 -2.65 14.00 -7.24
C HIS A 261 -2.83 12.59 -7.84
N TYR A 262 -3.91 11.88 -7.52
CA TYR A 262 -4.06 10.46 -7.90
C TYR A 262 -5.37 10.14 -8.62
N PHE A 263 -6.29 11.10 -8.77
CA PHE A 263 -7.55 10.92 -9.51
C PHE A 263 -7.73 12.06 -10.53
N PRO A 264 -6.90 12.13 -11.59
CA PRO A 264 -6.93 13.22 -12.57
C PRO A 264 -8.24 13.31 -13.35
N ASP A 265 -8.99 12.20 -13.44
CA ASP A 265 -10.30 12.15 -14.11
C ASP A 265 -11.45 12.72 -13.24
N VAL A 266 -11.18 13.02 -11.97
CA VAL A 266 -12.12 13.69 -11.07
C VAL A 266 -11.93 15.20 -11.21
N ASP A 267 -13.00 15.92 -11.53
CA ASP A 267 -12.96 17.38 -11.56
C ASP A 267 -12.87 17.94 -10.14
N SER A 268 -11.65 18.29 -9.72
CA SER A 268 -11.36 18.86 -8.40
C SER A 268 -12.11 20.18 -8.10
N LYS A 269 -12.68 20.86 -9.11
CA LYS A 269 -13.48 22.07 -8.93
C LYS A 269 -14.97 21.80 -8.84
N SER A 270 -15.41 20.58 -9.13
CA SER A 270 -16.81 20.18 -9.06
C SER A 270 -17.30 20.10 -7.61
N ASP A 271 -18.56 20.50 -7.39
CA ASP A 271 -19.29 20.23 -6.14
C ASP A 271 -19.50 18.73 -5.92
N ASP A 272 -19.41 17.92 -6.97
CA ASP A 272 -19.55 16.46 -6.94
C ASP A 272 -18.19 15.74 -6.89
N ARG A 273 -17.06 16.43 -6.68
CA ARG A 273 -15.73 15.80 -6.68
C ARG A 273 -15.61 14.60 -5.73
N TYR A 274 -16.19 14.68 -4.53
CA TYR A 274 -16.16 13.55 -3.58
C TYR A 274 -17.05 12.39 -4.02
N VAL A 275 -18.13 12.67 -4.76
CA VAL A 275 -19.02 11.64 -5.34
C VAL A 275 -18.29 10.92 -6.47
N GLN A 276 -17.67 11.67 -7.38
CA GLN A 276 -16.87 11.13 -8.49
C GLN A 276 -15.69 10.31 -7.95
N TRP A 277 -14.97 10.86 -6.96
CA TRP A 277 -13.87 10.18 -6.30
C TRP A 277 -14.32 8.89 -5.61
N PHE A 278 -15.40 8.91 -4.82
CA PHE A 278 -15.93 7.69 -4.21
C PHE A 278 -16.29 6.64 -5.27
N SER A 279 -16.93 7.04 -6.37
CA SER A 279 -17.24 6.14 -7.48
C SER A 279 -15.99 5.46 -8.03
N GLU A 280 -14.92 6.22 -8.29
CA GLU A 280 -13.64 5.67 -8.77
C GLU A 280 -13.01 4.71 -7.75
N VAL A 281 -12.97 5.08 -6.47
CA VAL A 281 -12.42 4.22 -5.40
C VAL A 281 -13.19 2.91 -5.30
N ALA A 282 -14.53 2.97 -5.37
CA ALA A 282 -15.39 1.80 -5.29
C ALA A 282 -15.17 0.85 -6.47
N HIS A 283 -15.21 1.36 -7.71
CA HIS A 283 -15.04 0.53 -8.89
C HIS A 283 -13.63 -0.06 -8.99
N LYS A 284 -12.57 0.71 -8.70
CA LYS A 284 -11.19 0.19 -8.69
C LYS A 284 -11.03 -0.96 -7.70
N ASN A 285 -11.59 -0.85 -6.50
CA ASN A 285 -11.52 -1.93 -5.50
C ASN A 285 -12.37 -3.15 -5.89
N LEU A 286 -13.53 -2.95 -6.51
CA LEU A 286 -14.35 -4.05 -7.01
C LEU A 286 -13.71 -4.75 -8.22
N ASP A 287 -13.05 -4.03 -9.12
CA ASP A 287 -12.31 -4.62 -10.23
C ASP A 287 -11.08 -5.40 -9.76
N MET A 288 -10.38 -4.89 -8.74
CA MET A 288 -9.30 -5.61 -8.08
C MET A 288 -9.80 -6.92 -7.46
N VAL A 289 -10.89 -6.90 -6.69
CA VAL A 289 -11.43 -8.12 -6.08
C VAL A 289 -11.98 -9.08 -7.13
N ALA A 290 -12.57 -8.59 -8.22
CA ALA A 290 -12.98 -9.42 -9.36
C ALA A 290 -11.80 -10.20 -9.93
N THR A 291 -10.66 -9.53 -10.09
CA THR A 291 -9.43 -10.14 -10.60
C THR A 291 -8.89 -11.19 -9.62
N TRP A 292 -8.96 -10.93 -8.31
CA TRP A 292 -8.63 -11.92 -7.29
C TRP A 292 -9.51 -13.17 -7.37
N GLN A 293 -10.83 -12.99 -7.50
CA GLN A 293 -11.77 -14.11 -7.66
C GLN A 293 -11.45 -14.93 -8.92
N GLY A 294 -11.16 -14.29 -10.04
CA GLY A 294 -10.83 -14.97 -11.30
C GLY A 294 -9.52 -15.76 -11.25
N LEU A 295 -8.55 -15.34 -10.43
CA LEU A 295 -7.24 -15.97 -10.32
C LEU A 295 -7.07 -16.85 -9.06
N GLY A 296 -8.13 -17.02 -8.27
CA GLY A 296 -8.08 -17.81 -7.04
C GLY A 296 -7.17 -17.20 -5.96
N PHE A 297 -6.97 -15.88 -5.95
CA PHE A 297 -6.19 -15.20 -4.92
C PHE A 297 -7.06 -14.88 -3.70
N THR A 298 -6.59 -15.24 -2.50
CA THR A 298 -7.20 -14.88 -1.22
C THR A 298 -6.24 -14.07 -0.38
N HIS A 299 -6.61 -12.83 -0.04
CA HIS A 299 -5.76 -11.91 0.69
C HIS A 299 -5.57 -12.30 2.17
N GLY A 300 -6.63 -12.81 2.81
CA GLY A 300 -6.63 -13.31 4.20
C GLY A 300 -6.69 -12.26 5.31
N VAL A 301 -6.56 -10.95 5.02
CA VAL A 301 -6.65 -9.85 6.02
C VAL A 301 -7.24 -8.60 5.40
N LEU A 302 -8.53 -8.62 5.06
CA LEU A 302 -9.23 -7.50 4.42
C LEU A 302 -9.80 -6.50 5.44
N ASN A 303 -8.97 -6.11 6.40
CA ASN A 303 -9.27 -4.99 7.29
C ASN A 303 -9.27 -3.67 6.49
N THR A 304 -9.98 -2.64 6.95
CA THR A 304 -10.06 -1.34 6.24
C THR A 304 -8.72 -0.60 6.14
N ASP A 305 -7.76 -0.89 7.04
CA ASP A 305 -6.39 -0.40 6.95
C ASP A 305 -5.55 -1.08 5.85
N ASN A 306 -6.02 -2.20 5.28
CA ASN A 306 -5.36 -2.91 4.18
C ASN A 306 -6.07 -2.69 2.83
N ILE A 307 -7.07 -1.80 2.76
CA ILE A 307 -7.74 -1.47 1.50
C ILE A 307 -7.21 -0.15 0.98
N SER A 308 -6.53 -0.20 -0.16
CA SER A 308 -6.00 0.98 -0.84
C SER A 308 -7.12 1.83 -1.43
N VAL A 309 -7.02 3.14 -1.25
CA VAL A 309 -7.91 4.10 -1.93
C VAL A 309 -7.71 4.03 -3.45
N LEU A 310 -6.51 3.67 -3.91
CA LEU A 310 -6.19 3.57 -5.34
C LEU A 310 -6.63 2.22 -5.95
N GLY A 311 -7.20 1.31 -5.16
CA GLY A 311 -7.59 -0.04 -5.62
C GLY A 311 -6.39 -0.93 -5.93
N LEU A 312 -5.33 -0.82 -5.12
CA LEU A 312 -4.14 -1.67 -5.19
C LEU A 312 -4.18 -2.77 -4.12
N THR A 313 -3.72 -3.96 -4.49
CA THR A 313 -3.42 -5.04 -3.54
C THR A 313 -2.21 -4.61 -2.71
N ILE A 314 -2.37 -4.55 -1.38
CA ILE A 314 -1.34 -4.08 -0.46
C ILE A 314 -1.19 -5.05 0.72
N ASP A 315 -0.08 -4.95 1.45
CA ASP A 315 0.16 -5.65 2.73
C ASP A 315 -0.03 -7.18 2.68
N TYR A 316 0.82 -7.82 1.87
CA TYR A 316 0.96 -9.26 1.75
C TYR A 316 1.42 -9.94 3.05
N GLY A 317 0.45 -10.37 3.85
CA GLY A 317 0.66 -11.18 5.05
C GLY A 317 0.31 -12.66 4.81
N PRO A 318 -0.74 -13.18 5.45
CA PRO A 318 -1.21 -14.55 5.27
C PRO A 318 -2.13 -14.68 4.04
N TYR A 319 -1.65 -14.26 2.86
CA TYR A 319 -2.34 -14.53 1.60
C TYR A 319 -2.15 -15.99 1.15
N GLY A 320 -2.95 -16.43 0.19
CA GLY A 320 -2.75 -17.68 -0.53
C GLY A 320 -3.43 -17.69 -1.90
N PHE A 321 -2.85 -18.39 -2.87
CA PHE A 321 -3.53 -18.79 -4.10
C PHE A 321 -4.16 -20.17 -3.87
N ILE A 322 -5.37 -20.38 -4.39
CA ILE A 322 -6.07 -21.64 -4.24
C ILE A 322 -5.43 -22.71 -5.13
N ASP A 323 -4.84 -23.73 -4.52
CA ASP A 323 -4.31 -24.90 -5.24
C ASP A 323 -5.44 -25.83 -5.72
N HIS A 324 -6.31 -26.24 -4.79
CA HIS A 324 -7.52 -27.02 -5.08
C HIS A 324 -8.74 -26.17 -4.79
N TYR A 325 -9.61 -26.01 -5.79
CA TYR A 325 -10.79 -25.15 -5.66
C TYR A 325 -11.58 -25.50 -4.40
N TYR A 326 -11.69 -24.52 -3.51
CA TYR A 326 -12.46 -24.59 -2.28
C TYR A 326 -12.98 -23.19 -1.97
N GLU A 327 -14.29 -22.98 -2.10
CA GLU A 327 -14.89 -21.65 -1.99
C GLU A 327 -14.72 -21.01 -0.60
N HIS A 328 -14.59 -21.84 0.45
CA HIS A 328 -14.35 -21.41 1.82
C HIS A 328 -12.87 -21.42 2.20
N TYR A 329 -11.96 -21.34 1.24
CA TYR A 329 -10.52 -21.31 1.50
C TYR A 329 -10.13 -20.09 2.33
N VAL A 330 -9.41 -20.33 3.44
CA VAL A 330 -8.91 -19.32 4.38
C VAL A 330 -7.40 -19.52 4.56
N PRO A 331 -6.54 -18.67 3.97
CA PRO A 331 -5.08 -18.78 4.13
C PRO A 331 -4.58 -18.27 5.49
N ASN A 332 -5.40 -17.48 6.19
CA ASN A 332 -5.05 -16.89 7.47
C ASN A 332 -5.42 -17.82 8.62
N SER A 333 -4.41 -18.43 9.25
CA SER A 333 -4.59 -19.32 10.41
C SER A 333 -5.16 -18.65 11.66
N SER A 334 -5.31 -17.32 11.67
CA SER A 334 -5.96 -16.57 12.76
C SER A 334 -7.39 -16.14 12.42
N ASP A 335 -7.90 -16.49 11.24
CA ASP A 335 -9.28 -16.22 10.82
C ASP A 335 -10.15 -17.48 11.01
N ASP A 336 -10.36 -17.87 12.26
CA ASP A 336 -11.09 -19.09 12.62
C ASP A 336 -12.55 -19.08 12.13
N MET A 337 -13.13 -17.89 11.93
CA MET A 337 -14.51 -17.71 11.47
C MET A 337 -14.62 -17.61 9.95
N GLY A 338 -13.49 -17.61 9.22
CA GLY A 338 -13.45 -17.44 7.77
C GLY A 338 -14.06 -16.13 7.29
N ARG A 339 -13.90 -15.05 8.07
CA ARG A 339 -14.40 -13.71 7.71
C ARG A 339 -13.85 -13.28 6.35
N TYR A 340 -12.59 -13.60 6.08
CA TYR A 340 -11.86 -13.26 4.87
C TYR A 340 -11.63 -14.49 3.97
N ALA A 341 -12.51 -15.48 4.03
CA ALA A 341 -12.52 -16.61 3.12
C ALA A 341 -12.65 -16.14 1.66
N PHE A 342 -12.18 -16.97 0.72
CA PHE A 342 -12.19 -16.67 -0.70
C PHE A 342 -13.55 -16.19 -1.22
N ASN A 343 -14.64 -16.91 -0.93
CA ASN A 343 -15.98 -16.51 -1.37
C ASN A 343 -16.55 -15.26 -0.66
N LYS A 344 -15.91 -14.79 0.42
CA LYS A 344 -16.35 -13.61 1.18
C LYS A 344 -15.69 -12.31 0.75
N GLN A 345 -14.60 -12.35 -0.03
CA GLN A 345 -13.84 -11.15 -0.37
C GLN A 345 -14.70 -10.05 -1.03
N PRO A 346 -15.62 -10.35 -1.99
CA PRO A 346 -16.46 -9.32 -2.59
C PRO A 346 -17.36 -8.61 -1.58
N ASP A 347 -18.04 -9.37 -0.71
CA ASP A 347 -18.91 -8.83 0.34
C ASP A 347 -18.12 -7.99 1.36
N ILE A 348 -16.91 -8.41 1.70
CA ILE A 348 -16.04 -7.68 2.61
C ILE A 348 -15.58 -6.35 2.00
N ILE A 349 -15.27 -6.31 0.69
CA ILE A 349 -14.94 -5.04 0.02
C ILE A 349 -16.14 -4.10 0.02
N LEU A 350 -17.36 -4.57 -0.22
CA LEU A 350 -18.57 -3.75 -0.09
C LEU A 350 -18.71 -3.18 1.32
N TRP A 351 -18.52 -4.01 2.35
CA TRP A 351 -18.58 -3.57 3.75
C TRP A 351 -17.49 -2.52 4.06
N ASN A 352 -16.28 -2.71 3.55
CA ASN A 352 -15.18 -1.74 3.70
C ASN A 352 -15.50 -0.40 3.03
N LEU A 353 -16.14 -0.41 1.85
CA LEU A 353 -16.59 0.80 1.15
C LEU A 353 -17.71 1.54 1.91
N GLU A 354 -18.62 0.80 2.55
CA GLU A 354 -19.63 1.40 3.45
C GLU A 354 -18.95 2.13 4.63
N LYS A 355 -17.93 1.51 5.25
CA LYS A 355 -17.16 2.15 6.34
C LYS A 355 -16.40 3.38 5.89
N PHE A 356 -15.87 3.37 4.68
CA PHE A 356 -15.23 4.54 4.10
C PHE A 356 -16.21 5.72 3.95
N VAL A 357 -17.44 5.46 3.47
CA VAL A 357 -18.47 6.51 3.35
C VAL A 357 -18.95 7.02 4.71
N GLU A 358 -19.04 6.14 5.72
CA GLU A 358 -19.30 6.56 7.10
C GLU A 358 -18.22 7.54 7.59
N ALA A 359 -16.95 7.27 7.30
CA ALA A 359 -15.85 8.14 7.70
C ALA A 359 -15.87 9.51 7.01
N LEU A 360 -16.28 9.57 5.73
CA LEU A 360 -16.32 10.81 4.96
C LEU A 360 -17.49 11.75 5.33
N GLN A 361 -18.48 11.30 6.10
CA GLN A 361 -19.69 12.08 6.43
C GLN A 361 -19.43 13.54 6.86
N PRO A 362 -18.41 13.88 7.67
CA PRO A 362 -18.19 15.26 8.11
C PRO A 362 -17.83 16.24 6.98
N ILE A 363 -17.30 15.76 5.86
CA ILE A 363 -16.85 16.64 4.76
C ILE A 363 -17.83 16.70 3.58
N LEU A 364 -18.84 15.84 3.57
CA LEU A 364 -19.82 15.71 2.48
C LEU A 364 -21.02 16.65 2.68
N SER A 365 -21.46 17.29 1.59
CA SER A 365 -22.76 17.97 1.56
C SER A 365 -23.92 16.97 1.56
N GLU A 366 -25.13 17.39 1.93
CA GLU A 366 -26.33 16.53 1.86
C GLU A 366 -26.58 15.99 0.43
N SER A 367 -26.30 16.80 -0.58
CA SER A 367 -26.36 16.37 -1.99
C SER A 367 -25.36 15.25 -2.28
N ASN A 368 -24.10 15.38 -1.83
CA ASN A 368 -23.11 14.33 -2.01
C ASN A 368 -23.49 13.05 -1.27
N LYS A 369 -24.01 13.16 -0.03
CA LYS A 369 -24.47 12.00 0.76
C LYS A 369 -25.55 11.21 0.03
N GLN A 370 -26.54 11.89 -0.54
CA GLN A 370 -27.59 11.23 -1.30
C GLN A 370 -27.05 10.55 -2.56
N LYS A 371 -26.22 11.24 -3.35
CA LYS A 371 -25.64 10.66 -4.58
C LYS A 371 -24.75 9.45 -4.29
N ILE A 372 -23.95 9.50 -3.22
CA ILE A 372 -23.11 8.36 -2.79
C ILE A 372 -23.99 7.19 -2.35
N LYS A 373 -25.07 7.44 -1.60
CA LYS A 373 -26.02 6.39 -1.22
C LYS A 373 -26.63 5.72 -2.45
N ASP A 374 -26.96 6.48 -3.49
CA ASP A 374 -27.49 5.94 -4.74
C ASP A 374 -26.43 5.07 -5.45
N ILE A 375 -25.15 5.47 -5.45
CA ILE A 375 -24.04 4.64 -5.98
C ILE A 375 -23.92 3.33 -5.19
N ILE A 376 -23.89 3.37 -3.86
CA ILE A 376 -23.78 2.16 -3.01
C ILE A 376 -24.89 1.15 -3.33
N ALA A 377 -26.12 1.63 -3.54
CA ALA A 377 -27.25 0.78 -3.89
C ALA A 377 -27.03 -0.01 -5.20
N THR A 378 -26.18 0.49 -6.11
CA THR A 378 -25.83 -0.20 -7.37
C THR A 378 -24.68 -1.20 -7.23
N LEU A 379 -23.80 -1.04 -6.23
CA LEU A 379 -22.57 -1.84 -6.11
C LEU A 379 -22.85 -3.33 -5.85
N ARG A 380 -23.97 -3.66 -5.18
CA ARG A 380 -24.38 -5.06 -5.02
C ARG A 380 -24.72 -5.73 -6.34
N GLY A 381 -25.39 -5.00 -7.25
CA GLY A 381 -25.65 -5.48 -8.61
C GLY A 381 -24.34 -5.68 -9.38
N TYR A 382 -23.38 -4.76 -9.22
CA TYR A 382 -22.05 -4.90 -9.81
C TYR A 382 -21.35 -6.21 -9.40
N VAL A 383 -21.34 -6.51 -8.09
CA VAL A 383 -20.75 -7.75 -7.57
C VAL A 383 -21.46 -8.98 -8.15
N GLN A 384 -22.80 -8.96 -8.16
CA GLN A 384 -23.59 -10.09 -8.63
C GLN A 384 -23.46 -10.35 -10.15
N ASP A 385 -23.28 -9.31 -10.94
CA ASP A 385 -23.27 -9.42 -12.42
C ASP A 385 -21.86 -9.60 -13.00
N LYS A 386 -20.81 -9.19 -12.26
CA LYS A 386 -19.43 -9.16 -12.78
C LYS A 386 -18.42 -9.98 -12.00
N ILE A 387 -18.70 -10.38 -10.75
CA ILE A 387 -17.71 -11.02 -9.87
C ILE A 387 -18.14 -12.44 -9.50
N LEU A 388 -19.40 -12.61 -9.10
CA LEU A 388 -20.03 -13.89 -8.77
C LEU A 388 -20.71 -14.48 -10.01
#